data_AF-A0A975F8S6-F1
#
_entry.id   AF-A0A975F8S6-F1
#
_cell.length_a   1.000
_cell.length_b   1.000
_cell.length_c   1.000
_cell.angle_alpha   90.00
_cell.angle_beta   90.00
_cell.angle_gamma   90.00
#
_symmetry.space_group_name_H-M   'P 1'
#
loop_
_entity.id
_entity.type
_entity.pdbx_description
1 polymer ?
#
loop_
_entity_poly.entity_id
_entity_poly.type
_entity_poly.pdbx_seq_one_letter_code
_entity_poly.pdbx_strand_id
1 'polypeptide(L)' 'MARENVTQTQVRLPNELLEALRVSAEKNLRSLNAEIIYQLQAGIGLTSPHATPEQVREIVADVVKSELAKAGK' A
#
# COMPACT_ATOMS: atom_id res chain seq x y z
N MET A 1 -14.64 11.07 10.73
CA MET A 1 -13.32 10.62 11.24
C MET A 1 -12.29 11.60 10.74
N ALA A 2 -11.62 12.29 11.66
CA ALA A 2 -10.85 13.49 11.35
C ALA A 2 -9.61 13.17 10.49
N ARG A 3 -9.41 13.93 9.41
CA ARG A 3 -8.21 13.91 8.55
C ARG A 3 -7.03 14.61 9.26
N GLU A 4 -6.84 14.35 10.54
CA GLU A 4 -5.97 15.15 11.40
C GLU A 4 -4.52 14.66 11.29
N ASN A 5 -3.66 15.56 10.82
CA ASN A 5 -2.18 15.47 10.75
C ASN A 5 -1.55 14.87 9.48
N VAL A 6 -2.08 15.16 8.28
CA VAL A 6 -1.34 14.91 7.03
C VAL A 6 -0.75 16.23 6.50
N THR A 7 0.58 16.30 6.37
CA THR A 7 1.27 17.43 5.74
C THR A 7 1.54 17.12 4.26
N GLN A 8 0.99 17.94 3.36
CA GLN A 8 1.35 17.88 1.94
C GLN A 8 2.70 18.56 1.74
N THR A 9 3.63 17.85 1.09
CA THR A 9 4.93 18.41 0.70
C THR A 9 5.16 18.23 -0.80
N GLN A 10 5.90 19.16 -1.41
CA GLN A 10 6.29 19.07 -2.82
C GLN A 10 7.76 18.68 -2.89
N VAL A 11 8.06 17.60 -3.60
CA VAL A 11 9.43 17.09 -3.79
C VAL A 11 9.76 17.09 -5.28
N ARG A 12 10.94 17.59 -5.63
CA ARG A 12 11.51 17.44 -6.97
C ARG A 12 12.31 16.14 -7.01
N LEU A 13 11.88 15.20 -7.82
CA LEU A 13 12.54 13.91 -7.98
C LEU A 13 13.28 13.87 -9.33
N PRO A 14 14.47 13.24 -9.40
CA PRO A 14 15.05 12.85 -10.68
C PRO A 14 14.06 11.98 -11.47
N ASN A 15 14.01 12.17 -12.79
CA ASN A 15 13.07 11.41 -13.65
C ASN A 15 13.26 9.90 -13.51
N GLU A 16 14.52 9.45 -13.44
CA GLU A 16 14.86 8.03 -13.27
C GLU A 16 14.29 7.44 -11.97
N LEU A 17 14.30 8.23 -10.88
CA LEU A 17 13.74 7.82 -9.60
C LEU A 17 12.21 7.73 -9.67
N LEU A 18 11.56 8.69 -10.34
CA LEU A 18 10.10 8.66 -10.52
C LEU A 18 9.66 7.41 -11.30
N GLU A 19 10.37 7.07 -12.37
CA GLU A 19 10.08 5.87 -13.16
C GLU A 19 10.31 4.59 -12.36
N ALA A 20 11.41 4.49 -11.60
CA ALA A 20 11.65 3.36 -10.70
C ALA A 20 10.52 3.20 -9.65
N LEU A 21 10.03 4.31 -9.09
CA LEU A 21 8.92 4.30 -8.13
C LEU A 21 7.60 3.86 -8.78
N ARG A 22 7.33 4.23 -10.03
CA ARG A 22 6.14 3.79 -10.78
C ARG A 22 6.15 2.27 -10.99
N VAL A 23 7.29 1.74 -11.45
CA VAL A 23 7.48 0.30 -11.63
C VAL A 23 7.31 -0.45 -10.31
N SER A 24 7.89 0.08 -9.21
CA SER A 24 7.73 -0.52 -7.87
C SER A 24 6.27 -0.49 -7.41
N ALA A 25 5.56 0.62 -7.64
CA ALA A 25 4.16 0.77 -7.25
C ALA A 25 3.27 -0.26 -7.97
N GLU A 26 3.45 -0.45 -9.27
CA GLU A 26 2.73 -1.44 -10.07
C GLU A 26 3.00 -2.87 -9.57
N LYS A 27 4.27 -3.23 -9.37
CA LYS A 27 4.67 -4.55 -8.87
C LYS A 27 4.05 -4.87 -7.50
N ASN A 28 3.89 -3.86 -6.64
CA ASN A 28 3.36 -4.02 -5.29
C ASN A 28 1.85 -3.73 -5.19
N LEU A 29 1.15 -3.52 -6.31
CA LEU A 29 -0.29 -3.20 -6.36
C LEU A 29 -0.65 -1.97 -5.50
N ARG A 30 0.21 -0.94 -5.52
CA ARG A 30 0.06 0.30 -4.75
C ARG A 30 -0.12 1.48 -5.70
N SER A 31 -0.76 2.53 -5.18
CA SER A 31 -0.67 3.84 -5.84
C SER A 31 0.75 4.38 -5.72
N LEU A 32 1.17 5.23 -6.67
CA LEU A 32 2.49 5.86 -6.62
C LEU A 32 2.73 6.60 -5.29
N ASN A 33 1.71 7.31 -4.78
CA ASN A 33 1.81 8.00 -3.50
C ASN A 33 1.98 7.02 -2.32
N ALA A 34 1.24 5.91 -2.31
CA ALA A 34 1.38 4.89 -1.28
C ALA A 34 2.76 4.23 -1.31
N GLU A 35 3.32 4.01 -2.51
CA GLU A 35 4.66 3.48 -2.67
C GLU A 35 5.74 4.47 -2.20
N ILE A 36 5.62 5.76 -2.54
CA ILE A 36 6.52 6.80 -2.03
C ILE A 36 6.53 6.83 -0.51
N ILE A 37 5.35 6.81 0.12
CA ILE A 37 5.22 6.80 1.58
C ILE A 37 5.86 5.54 2.17
N TYR A 38 5.61 4.37 1.57
CA TYR A 38 6.20 3.11 2.01
C TYR A 38 7.73 3.14 1.94
N GLN A 39 8.31 3.61 0.84
CA GLN A 39 9.76 3.69 0.67
C GLN A 39 10.38 4.70 1.64
N LEU A 40 9.71 5.84 1.88
CA LEU A 40 10.16 6.80 2.89
C LEU A 40 10.14 6.19 4.28
N GLN A 41 9.06 5.51 4.67
CA GLN A 41 8.95 4.81 5.95
C GLN A 41 10.02 3.73 6.09
N ALA A 42 10.26 2.94 5.04
CA ALA A 42 11.29 1.90 5.04
C ALA A 42 12.70 2.48 5.19
N GLY A 43 13.00 3.55 4.45
CA GLY A 43 14.31 4.21 4.50
C GLY A 43 14.65 4.82 5.86
N ILE A 44 13.64 5.25 6.63
CA ILE A 44 13.82 5.86 7.95
C ILE A 44 13.44 4.93 9.13
N GLY A 45 13.14 3.65 8.85
CA GLY A 45 12.84 2.66 9.89
C GLY A 45 11.47 2.81 10.57
N LEU A 46 10.50 3.46 9.92
CA LEU A 46 9.12 3.64 10.40
C LEU A 46 8.14 2.58 9.87
N THR A 47 8.59 1.55 9.17
CA THR A 47 7.69 0.50 8.67
C THR A 47 7.05 -0.27 9.83
N SER A 48 5.73 -0.25 9.88
CA SER A 48 4.97 -1.22 10.68
C SER A 48 5.29 -2.65 10.23
N PRO A 49 5.26 -3.63 11.14
CA PRO A 49 5.47 -5.03 10.79
C PRO A 49 4.50 -5.47 9.69
N HIS A 50 5.01 -6.19 8.69
CA HIS A 50 4.19 -6.77 7.63
C HIS A 50 3.13 -7.71 8.22
N ALA A 51 1.97 -7.77 7.56
CA ALA A 51 0.98 -8.78 7.88
C ALA A 51 1.61 -10.17 7.75
N THR A 52 1.44 -11.02 8.77
CA THR A 52 1.95 -12.38 8.71
C THR A 52 1.21 -13.18 7.64
N PRO A 53 1.80 -14.26 7.09
CA PRO A 53 1.12 -15.14 6.15
C PRO A 53 -0.25 -15.62 6.65
N GLU A 54 -0.39 -15.83 7.95
CA GLU A 54 -1.64 -16.21 8.61
C GLU A 54 -2.70 -15.11 8.50
N GLN A 55 -2.32 -13.85 8.79
CA GLN A 55 -3.21 -12.70 8.66
C GLN A 55 -3.66 -12.50 7.21
N VAL A 56 -2.76 -12.72 6.25
CA VAL A 56 -3.11 -12.66 4.82
C VAL A 56 -4.12 -13.74 4.45
N ARG A 57 -3.94 -14.98 4.95
CA ARG A 57 -4.88 -16.09 4.70
C ARG A 57 -6.27 -15.80 5.27
N GLU A 58 -6.36 -15.23 6.47
CA GLU A 58 -7.63 -14.85 7.08
C GLU A 58 -8.36 -13.78 6.25
N ILE A 59 -7.65 -12.72 5.83
CA ILE A 59 -8.22 -11.66 4.99
C ILE A 59 -8.74 -12.23 3.67
N VAL A 60 -7.97 -13.11 3.01
CA VAL A 60 -8.38 -13.73 1.75
C VAL A 60 -9.60 -14.63 1.94
N ALA A 61 -9.64 -15.43 3.02
CA ALA A 61 -10.76 -16.30 3.32
C ALA A 61 -12.07 -15.51 3.52
N ASP A 62 -12.01 -14.39 4.24
CA ASP A 62 -13.16 -13.51 4.48
C ASP A 62 -13.67 -12.85 3.19
N VAL A 63 -12.76 -12.37 2.33
CA VAL A 63 -13.14 -11.79 1.03
C VAL A 63 -13.82 -12.83 0.14
N VAL A 64 -13.24 -14.03 0.02
CA VAL A 64 -13.81 -15.11 -0.79
C VAL A 64 -15.20 -15.50 -0.29
N LYS A 65 -15.38 -15.64 1.03
CA LYS A 65 -16.68 -15.96 1.63
C LYS A 65 -17.72 -14.88 1.35
N SER A 66 -17.34 -13.61 1.44
CA SER A 66 -18.22 -12.47 1.12
C SER A 66 -18.66 -12.48 -0.35
N GLU A 67 -17.74 -12.72 -1.29
CA GLU A 67 -18.06 -12.71 -2.72
C GLU A 67 -18.93 -13.92 -3.13
N LEU A 68 -18.68 -15.10 -2.57
CA LEU A 68 -19.53 -16.28 -2.78
C LEU A 68 -20.95 -16.08 -2.22
N ALA A 69 -21.10 -15.38 -1.10
CA ALA A 69 -22.40 -15.05 -0.54
C ALA A 69 -23.19 -14.05 -1.40
N LYS A 70 -22.50 -13.15 -2.12
CA LYS A 70 -23.12 -12.20 -3.08
C LYS A 70 -23.51 -12.86 -4.40
N ALA A 71 -22.74 -13.85 -4.86
CA ALA A 71 -23.01 -14.59 -6.10
C ALA A 71 -24.10 -15.67 -5.97
N GLY A 72 -24.51 -16.02 -4.74
CA GLY A 72 -25.54 -17.02 -4.44
C GLY A 72 -27.00 -16.51 -4.50
N LYS A 73 -27.31 -15.55 -5.38
CA LYS A 73 -28.69 -15.16 -5.73
C LYS A 73 -28.86 -15.08 -7.23
#